data_AF-A0A948DY24-F1
#
_entry.id   AF-A0A948DY24-F1
#
_cell.length_a   1.000
_cell.length_b   1.000
_cell.length_c   1.000
_cell.angle_alpha   90.00
_cell.angle_beta   90.00
_cell.angle_gamma   90.00
#
_symmetry.space_group_name_H-M   'P 1'
#
loop_
_entity.id
_entity.type
_entity.pdbx_description
1 polymer ?
#
loop_
_entity_poly.entity_id
_entity_poly.type
_entity_poly.pdbx_seq_one_letter_code
_entity_poly.pdbx_strand_id
1 'polypeptide(L)'
;MFRVTPHHRLATSLIKSIPPDAAVSAECSFIPHLAHRRHLYLFPIIKEARYIILDKTSTYIGPLAGQSYRSNYNKMLNHLLASFEYKLTHDEDGLKLFKKKP
;
A
#
# COMPACT_ATOMS: atom_id res chain seq x y z
N MET A 1 17.60 -11.02 -17.13
CA MET A 1 18.33 -10.62 -15.90
C MET A 1 17.48 -9.60 -15.16
N PHE A 2 17.18 -9.79 -13.87
CA PHE A 2 16.42 -8.82 -13.08
C PHE A 2 17.36 -7.71 -12.57
N ARG A 3 16.95 -6.44 -12.69
CA ARG A 3 17.74 -5.27 -12.31
C ARG A 3 17.00 -4.44 -11.26
N VAL A 4 17.67 -4.11 -10.15
CA VAL A 4 17.16 -3.17 -9.16
C VAL A 4 17.21 -1.76 -9.74
N THR A 5 16.04 -1.13 -9.86
CA THR A 5 15.84 0.23 -10.39
C THR A 5 15.66 1.25 -9.26
N PRO A 6 15.69 2.56 -9.53
CA PRO A 6 15.34 3.59 -8.55
C PRO A 6 13.97 3.36 -7.88
N HIS A 7 12.95 2.96 -8.65
CA HIS A 7 11.62 2.57 -8.15
C HIS A 7 11.69 1.55 -7.00
N HIS A 8 12.45 0.46 -7.20
CA HIS A 8 12.61 -0.59 -6.19
C HIS A 8 13.28 -0.06 -4.90
N ARG A 9 14.23 0.86 -5.03
CA ARG A 9 14.91 1.47 -3.87
C ARG A 9 13.97 2.40 -3.12
N LEU A 10 13.16 3.18 -3.84
CA LEU A 10 12.16 4.05 -3.25
C LEU A 10 11.11 3.22 -2.48
N ALA A 11 10.56 2.17 -3.09
CA ALA A 11 9.67 1.23 -2.41
C ALA A 11 10.28 0.66 -1.12
N THR A 12 11.55 0.24 -1.18
CA THR A 12 12.28 -0.26 0.00
C THR A 12 12.42 0.80 1.09
N SER A 13 12.72 2.05 0.71
CA SER A 13 12.82 3.18 1.64
C SER A 13 11.49 3.45 2.34
N LEU A 14 10.38 3.46 1.58
CA LEU A 14 9.04 3.65 2.14
C LEU A 14 8.67 2.56 3.13
N ILE A 15 8.90 1.28 2.78
CA ILE A 15 8.67 0.15 3.69
C ILE A 15 9.44 0.30 5.00
N LYS A 16 10.70 0.72 4.92
CA LYS A 16 11.56 0.93 6.11
C LYS A 16 11.12 2.13 6.97
N SER A 17 10.46 3.12 6.38
CA SER A 17 9.96 4.28 7.13
C SER A 17 8.69 3.99 7.95
N ILE A 18 7.99 2.89 7.66
CA ILE A 18 6.81 2.46 8.41
C ILE A 18 7.27 1.79 9.72
N PRO A 19 6.82 2.24 10.90
CA PRO A 19 7.15 1.60 12.18
C PRO A 19 6.88 0.09 12.17
N PRO A 20 7.75 -0.73 12.79
CA PRO A 20 7.67 -2.19 12.70
C PRO A 20 6.43 -2.78 13.40
N ASP A 21 5.86 -2.07 14.37
CA ASP A 21 4.67 -2.44 15.13
C ASP A 21 3.36 -1.92 14.50
N ALA A 22 3.44 -1.05 13.49
CA ALA A 22 2.26 -0.47 12.88
C ALA A 22 1.51 -1.49 12.02
N ALA A 23 0.18 -1.52 12.17
CA ALA A 23 -0.70 -2.24 11.25
C ALA A 23 -0.63 -1.61 9.85
N VAL A 24 -0.56 -2.45 8.81
CA VAL A 24 -0.41 -1.99 7.41
C VAL A 24 -1.45 -2.64 6.51
N SER A 25 -2.05 -1.85 5.61
CA SER A 25 -2.74 -2.36 4.43
C SER A 25 -1.86 -2.15 3.20
N ALA A 26 -1.61 -3.19 2.41
CA ALA A 26 -0.68 -3.11 1.29
C ALA A 26 -1.15 -3.89 0.07
N GLU A 27 -0.66 -3.51 -1.11
CA GLU A 27 -0.82 -4.33 -2.31
C GLU A 27 -0.02 -5.63 -2.24
N CYS A 28 -0.43 -6.61 -3.05
CA CYS A 28 0.10 -7.97 -3.04
C CYS A 28 1.64 -8.02 -3.18
N SER A 29 2.21 -7.15 -4.02
CA SER A 29 3.66 -7.03 -4.24
C SER A 29 4.45 -6.66 -2.97
N PHE A 30 3.83 -5.97 -2.01
CA PHE A 30 4.47 -5.55 -0.76
C PHE A 30 4.33 -6.58 0.37
N ILE A 31 3.39 -7.52 0.26
CA ILE A 31 3.08 -8.49 1.33
C ILE A 31 4.32 -9.26 1.80
N PRO A 32 5.17 -9.84 0.92
CA PRO A 32 6.36 -10.58 1.36
C PRO A 32 7.33 -9.74 2.18
N HIS A 33 7.41 -8.44 1.90
CA HIS A 33 8.32 -7.51 2.59
C HIS A 33 7.79 -7.06 3.96
N LEU A 34 6.48 -7.16 4.18
CA LEU A 34 5.80 -6.69 5.38
C LEU A 34 5.34 -7.82 6.30
N ALA A 35 5.52 -9.07 5.91
CA ALA A 35 4.97 -10.27 6.57
C ALA A 35 5.37 -10.47 8.04
N HIS A 36 6.42 -9.79 8.51
CA HIS A 36 6.82 -9.79 9.92
C HIS A 36 5.94 -8.93 10.82
N ARG A 37 5.01 -8.14 10.27
CA ARG A 37 4.09 -7.30 11.04
C ARG A 37 2.96 -8.12 11.64
N ARG A 38 2.61 -7.80 12.89
CA ARG A 38 1.49 -8.44 13.60
C ARG A 38 0.16 -8.30 12.84
N HIS A 39 -0.06 -7.15 12.21
CA HIS A 39 -1.28 -6.85 11.46
C HIS A 39 -0.91 -6.38 10.05
N LEU A 40 -1.20 -7.21 9.06
CA LEU A 40 -0.99 -6.95 7.64
C LEU A 40 -2.23 -7.34 6.84
N TYR A 41 -2.76 -6.40 6.07
CA TYR A 41 -3.95 -6.57 5.27
C TYR A 41 -3.66 -6.41 3.78
N LEU A 42 -4.32 -7.20 2.95
CA LEU A 42 -4.29 -7.02 1.51
C LEU A 42 -5.28 -5.90 1.15
N PHE A 43 -4.76 -4.78 0.65
CA PHE A 43 -5.58 -3.67 0.17
C PHE A 43 -6.57 -4.18 -0.91
N PRO A 44 -7.87 -3.81 -0.91
CA PRO A 44 -8.48 -2.66 -0.24
C PRO A 44 -8.95 -2.85 1.21
N ILE A 45 -8.59 -3.95 1.88
CA ILE A 45 -8.96 -4.15 3.29
C ILE A 45 -8.06 -3.28 4.18
N ILE A 46 -8.63 -2.28 4.85
CA ILE A 46 -7.88 -1.35 5.73
C ILE A 46 -7.91 -1.78 7.20
N LYS A 47 -9.11 -2.03 7.74
CA LYS A 47 -9.35 -2.27 9.18
C LYS A 47 -8.63 -1.25 10.07
N GLU A 48 -7.78 -1.69 11.00
CA GLU A 48 -7.00 -0.85 11.91
C GLU A 48 -5.64 -0.42 11.36
N ALA A 49 -5.38 -0.58 10.07
CA ALA A 49 -4.14 -0.15 9.45
C ALA A 49 -3.81 1.31 9.76
N ARG A 50 -2.61 1.57 10.27
CA ARG A 50 -2.09 2.93 10.49
C ARG A 50 -1.41 3.48 9.24
N TYR A 51 -0.97 2.59 8.36
CA TYR A 51 -0.32 2.93 7.11
C TYR A 51 -0.91 2.15 5.94
N ILE A 52 -0.95 2.78 4.78
CA ILE A 52 -1.37 2.15 3.52
C ILE A 52 -0.32 2.44 2.46
N ILE A 53 0.22 1.40 1.83
CA ILE A 53 1.23 1.52 0.77
C ILE A 53 0.72 0.91 -0.53
N LEU A 54 0.76 1.71 -1.61
CA LEU A 54 0.25 1.35 -2.93
C LEU A 54 1.31 1.67 -4.00
N ASP A 55 1.34 0.90 -5.07
CA ASP A 55 2.14 1.14 -6.27
C ASP A 55 1.22 1.28 -7.48
N LYS A 56 1.04 2.53 -7.94
CA LYS A 56 0.20 2.84 -9.09
C LYS A 56 0.84 2.49 -10.44
N THR A 57 2.11 2.10 -10.45
CA THR A 57 2.80 1.61 -11.65
C THR A 57 2.64 0.10 -11.83
N SER A 58 2.38 -0.63 -10.75
CA SER A 58 2.11 -2.07 -10.80
C SER A 58 0.77 -2.37 -11.47
N THR A 59 0.81 -3.24 -12.47
CA THR A 59 -0.39 -3.84 -13.08
C THR A 59 -0.82 -5.12 -12.37
N TYR A 60 0.02 -5.64 -11.46
CA TYR A 60 -0.23 -6.86 -10.73
C TYR A 60 -1.06 -6.59 -9.48
N ILE A 61 -2.33 -6.97 -9.55
CA ILE A 61 -3.33 -6.78 -8.50
C ILE A 61 -3.59 -8.06 -7.70
N GLY A 62 -2.80 -9.12 -7.94
CA GLY A 62 -2.91 -10.43 -7.28
C GLY A 62 -3.77 -11.45 -8.05
N PRO A 63 -3.65 -12.75 -7.72
CA PRO A 63 -4.31 -13.83 -8.46
C PRO A 63 -5.83 -13.88 -8.24
N LEU A 64 -6.33 -13.22 -7.19
CA LEU A 64 -7.74 -13.19 -6.79
C LEU A 64 -8.50 -11.96 -7.34
N ALA A 65 -7.88 -11.20 -8.25
CA ALA A 65 -8.41 -9.91 -8.67
C ALA A 65 -9.45 -10.02 -9.79
N GLY A 66 -10.69 -10.37 -9.41
CA GLY A 66 -11.86 -10.25 -10.29
C GLY A 66 -12.36 -8.80 -10.45
N GLN A 67 -13.42 -8.61 -11.24
CA GLN A 67 -14.03 -7.28 -11.47
C GLN A 67 -14.48 -6.59 -10.16
N SER A 68 -15.04 -7.38 -9.23
CA SER A 68 -15.45 -6.88 -7.91
C SER A 68 -14.27 -6.33 -7.11
N TYR A 69 -13.13 -7.01 -7.13
CA TYR A 69 -11.91 -6.55 -6.47
C TYR A 69 -11.42 -5.22 -7.04
N ARG A 70 -11.37 -5.09 -8.38
CA ARG A 70 -11.00 -3.82 -9.04
C ARG A 70 -11.95 -2.67 -8.69
N SER A 71 -13.25 -2.92 -8.66
CA SER A 71 -14.24 -1.92 -8.25
C SER A 71 -14.03 -1.47 -6.80
N ASN A 72 -13.84 -2.43 -5.87
CA ASN A 72 -13.58 -2.15 -4.47
C ASN A 72 -12.26 -1.40 -4.26
N TYR A 73 -11.22 -1.79 -5.00
CA TYR A 73 -9.93 -1.11 -5.01
C TYR A 73 -10.10 0.37 -5.36
N ASN A 74 -10.74 0.67 -6.50
CA ASN A 74 -10.91 2.05 -6.97
C ASN A 74 -11.78 2.87 -6.02
N LYS A 75 -12.87 2.29 -5.52
CA LYS A 75 -13.72 2.93 -4.51
C LYS A 75 -12.93 3.30 -3.26
N MET A 76 -12.12 2.36 -2.75
CA MET A 76 -11.33 2.60 -1.54
C MET A 76 -10.22 3.63 -1.78
N LEU A 77 -9.55 3.60 -2.92
CA LEU A 77 -8.55 4.61 -3.28
C LEU A 77 -9.17 6.02 -3.34
N ASN A 78 -10.32 6.16 -4.00
CA ASN A 78 -11.04 7.44 -4.05
C ASN A 78 -11.46 7.89 -2.65
N HIS A 79 -11.93 6.96 -1.82
CA HIS A 79 -12.23 7.25 -0.42
C HIS A 79 -11.00 7.74 0.35
N LEU A 80 -9.83 7.11 0.20
CA LEU A 80 -8.59 7.56 0.86
C LEU A 80 -8.15 8.96 0.43
N LEU A 81 -8.32 9.28 -0.86
CA LEU A 81 -7.97 10.59 -1.40
C LEU A 81 -8.96 11.68 -0.94
N ALA A 82 -10.22 11.32 -0.72
CA ALA A 82 -11.26 12.24 -0.25
C ALA A 82 -11.39 12.29 1.29
N SER A 83 -10.87 11.29 2.01
CA SER A 83 -11.08 11.12 3.44
C SER A 83 -10.18 12.05 4.26
N PHE A 84 -10.72 12.52 5.38
CA PHE A 84 -9.94 13.23 6.38
C PHE A 84 -9.21 12.29 7.35
N GLU A 85 -9.46 10.97 7.34
CA GLU A 85 -8.83 10.02 8.27
C GLU A 85 -7.37 9.71 7.94
N TYR A 86 -7.01 9.74 6.66
CA TYR A 86 -5.67 9.47 6.18
C TYR A 86 -5.07 10.71 5.54
N LYS A 87 -3.75 10.84 5.65
CA LYS A 87 -2.96 11.84 4.94
C LYS A 87 -2.03 11.12 3.97
N LEU A 88 -2.02 11.56 2.72
CA LEU A 88 -0.99 11.18 1.76
C LEU A 88 0.33 11.84 2.19
N THR A 89 1.28 11.02 2.63
CA THR A 89 2.59 11.46 3.13
C THR A 89 3.71 11.32 2.12
N HIS A 90 3.50 10.51 1.08
CA HIS A 90 4.43 10.32 -0.02
C HIS A 90 3.68 10.00 -1.31
N ASP A 91 4.12 10.57 -2.42
CA ASP A 91 3.57 10.36 -3.77
C ASP A 91 4.66 10.66 -4.81
N GLU A 92 5.44 9.63 -5.15
CA GLU A 92 6.56 9.74 -6.08
C GLU A 92 6.70 8.44 -6.87
N ASP A 93 6.96 8.53 -8.18
CA ASP A 93 7.14 7.36 -9.06
C ASP A 93 5.98 6.33 -8.97
N GLY A 94 4.76 6.84 -8.78
CA GLY A 94 3.54 6.05 -8.58
C GLY A 94 3.43 5.34 -7.22
N LEU A 95 4.45 5.39 -6.37
CA LEU A 95 4.41 4.88 -5.01
C LEU A 95 3.71 5.89 -4.10
N LYS A 96 2.64 5.43 -3.43
CA LYS A 96 1.86 6.23 -2.50
C LYS A 96 1.94 5.64 -1.10
N LEU A 97 2.22 6.50 -0.11
CA LEU A 97 2.17 6.15 1.30
C LEU A 97 1.16 7.04 2.03
N PHE A 98 0.11 6.43 2.53
CA PHE A 98 -0.87 7.08 3.40
C PHE A 98 -0.58 6.75 4.86
N LYS A 99 -0.78 7.74 5.73
CA LYS A 99 -0.68 7.60 7.18
C LYS A 99 -1.98 8.04 7.82
N LYS A 100 -2.52 7.23 8.74
CA LYS A 100 -3.70 7.59 9.55
C LYS A 100 -3.37 8.81 10.40
N LYS A 101 -4.26 9.80 10.40
CA LYS A 101 -4.15 10.99 11.27
C LYS A 101 -4.41 10.57 12.73
N PRO A 102 -3.77 11.24 13.71
CA PRO A 102 -4.04 11.02 15.12
C PRO A 102 -5.50 11.33 15.48
#